data_AF-A0A2I8A531-F1
#
_entry.id   AF-A0A2I8A531-F1
#
_cell.length_a   1.000
_cell.length_b   1.000
_cell.length_c   1.000
_cell.angle_alpha   90.00
_cell.angle_beta   90.00
_cell.angle_gamma   90.00
#
_symmetry.space_group_name_H-M   'P 1'
#
loop_
_entity.id
_entity.type
_entity.pdbx_description
1 polymer ?
#
loop_
_entity_poly.entity_id
_entity_poly.type
_entity_poly.pdbx_seq_one_letter_code
_entity_poly.pdbx_strand_id
1 'polypeptide(L)'
;MQVLEFPSVAVIAGENAVAVTQLPPVWQDIAQGTVKTGLCNPQIYVEMAQLFLYKLEQGDVDLFNERPELTHLKPSFCQLFGQLARETLEFYGHDFMTHHYPNFAEILQELESYGSDYADEIKVAKIGLELFDEFGYELPASFYHVHLAPIYRDHVFEERALRFDKRDIEHKRPWDAMLHACKVFAMQMKVQSIASKYGFTYQHGCGCNSHLSAIDLSQGKFEYELSPEKRDRWIRSFIWTAWYEYAFFAIVPNTSYLV
;
A
#
# COMPACT_ATOMS: atom_id res chain seq x y z
N MET A 1 -33.41 21.30 -20.00
CA MET A 1 -33.68 20.31 -18.94
C MET A 1 -32.44 19.42 -18.87
N GLN A 2 -31.48 19.75 -18.02
CA GLN A 2 -30.35 18.86 -17.75
C GLN A 2 -30.92 17.69 -16.95
N VAL A 3 -30.85 16.49 -17.52
CA VAL A 3 -31.13 15.25 -16.79
C VAL A 3 -30.02 15.16 -15.74
N LEU A 4 -30.38 15.37 -14.48
CA LEU A 4 -29.52 14.98 -13.36
C LEU A 4 -29.51 13.45 -13.37
N GLU A 5 -28.51 12.86 -14.03
CA GLU A 5 -28.20 11.45 -13.82
C GLU A 5 -27.81 11.32 -12.34
N PHE A 6 -28.72 10.75 -11.55
CA PHE A 6 -28.37 10.35 -10.19
C PHE A 6 -27.32 9.24 -10.32
N PRO A 7 -26.14 9.37 -9.69
CA PRO A 7 -25.15 8.31 -9.72
C PRO A 7 -25.80 7.04 -9.16
N SER A 8 -25.58 5.90 -9.81
CA SER A 8 -26.09 4.62 -9.32
C SER A 8 -25.42 4.31 -7.98
N VAL A 9 -26.15 4.49 -6.89
CA VAL A 9 -25.69 4.22 -5.52
C VAL A 9 -26.00 2.76 -5.18
N ALA A 10 -24.96 2.00 -4.85
CA ALA A 10 -25.05 0.67 -4.25
C ALA A 10 -25.00 0.79 -2.71
N VAL A 11 -25.42 -0.26 -2.01
CA VAL A 11 -25.31 -0.35 -0.54
C VAL A 11 -24.51 -1.57 -0.17
N ILE A 12 -23.41 -1.38 0.56
CA ILE A 12 -22.50 -2.43 1.04
C ILE A 12 -22.40 -2.30 2.56
N ALA A 13 -22.76 -3.36 3.29
CA ALA A 13 -22.75 -3.38 4.75
C ALA A 13 -23.50 -2.20 5.43
N GLY A 14 -24.50 -1.62 4.75
CA GLY A 14 -25.27 -0.47 5.24
C GLY A 14 -24.67 0.90 4.90
N GLU A 15 -23.53 0.94 4.20
CA GLU A 15 -22.88 2.16 3.72
C GLU A 15 -23.16 2.37 2.22
N ASN A 16 -23.23 3.64 1.82
CA ASN A 16 -23.37 3.99 0.41
C ASN A 16 -22.05 3.73 -0.34
N ALA A 17 -22.17 3.23 -1.56
CA ALA A 17 -21.04 2.89 -2.41
C ALA A 17 -21.36 3.22 -3.87
N VAL A 18 -20.34 3.38 -4.71
CA VAL A 18 -20.56 3.47 -6.16
C VAL A 18 -20.91 2.09 -6.72
N ALA A 19 -21.60 2.03 -7.85
CA ALA A 19 -21.76 0.76 -8.58
C ALA A 19 -20.40 0.27 -9.13
N VAL A 20 -20.23 -1.04 -9.32
CA VAL A 20 -19.01 -1.63 -9.93
C VAL A 20 -18.68 -0.97 -11.27
N THR A 21 -19.69 -0.66 -12.09
CA THR A 21 -19.53 0.00 -13.39
C THR A 21 -18.91 1.40 -13.34
N GLN A 22 -18.84 2.01 -12.16
CA GLN A 22 -18.22 3.32 -11.95
C GLN A 22 -16.76 3.23 -11.50
N LEU A 23 -16.29 2.04 -11.10
CA LEU A 23 -14.89 1.79 -10.77
C LEU A 23 -13.99 1.89 -12.02
N PRO A 24 -12.67 2.09 -11.86
CA PRO A 24 -11.73 1.92 -12.97
C PRO A 24 -11.88 0.55 -13.64
N PRO A 25 -11.64 0.42 -14.97
CA PRO A 25 -11.86 -0.81 -15.72
C PRO A 25 -11.22 -2.05 -15.09
N VAL A 26 -10.01 -1.91 -14.57
CA VAL A 26 -9.29 -3.00 -13.89
C VAL A 26 -10.08 -3.61 -12.73
N TRP A 27 -10.81 -2.83 -11.95
CA TRP A 27 -11.63 -3.36 -10.85
C TRP A 27 -12.93 -3.99 -11.33
N GLN A 28 -13.46 -3.52 -12.47
CA GLN A 28 -14.59 -4.17 -13.13
C GLN A 28 -14.17 -5.56 -13.64
N ASP A 29 -12.97 -5.65 -14.20
CA ASP A 29 -12.38 -6.90 -14.64
C ASP A 29 -12.11 -7.86 -13.46
N ILE A 30 -11.60 -7.34 -12.33
CA ILE A 30 -11.43 -8.12 -11.09
C ILE A 30 -12.79 -8.65 -10.62
N ALA A 31 -13.83 -7.81 -10.61
CA ALA A 31 -15.19 -8.21 -10.20
C ALA A 31 -15.79 -9.29 -11.12
N GLN A 32 -15.46 -9.27 -12.41
CA GLN A 32 -15.90 -10.27 -13.39
C GLN A 32 -15.01 -11.52 -13.41
N GLY A 33 -13.85 -11.50 -12.74
CA GLY A 33 -12.87 -12.58 -12.78
C GLY A 33 -12.15 -12.72 -14.12
N THR A 34 -12.09 -11.66 -14.93
CA THR A 34 -11.44 -11.68 -16.27
C THR A 34 -9.93 -11.46 -16.18
N VAL A 35 -9.45 -10.85 -15.10
CA VAL A 35 -8.01 -10.68 -14.82
C VAL A 35 -7.52 -11.66 -13.76
N LYS A 36 -6.27 -12.11 -13.92
CA LYS A 36 -5.64 -13.04 -12.99
C LYS A 36 -5.09 -12.30 -11.78
N THR A 37 -5.82 -12.37 -10.67
CA THR A 37 -5.35 -12.01 -9.33
C THR A 37 -5.11 -13.29 -8.52
N GLY A 38 -4.34 -13.20 -7.44
CA GLY A 38 -4.17 -14.31 -6.49
C GLY A 38 -5.01 -14.15 -5.21
N LEU A 39 -5.87 -13.12 -5.16
CA LEU A 39 -6.72 -12.81 -4.01
C LEU A 39 -7.64 -14.00 -3.70
N CYS A 40 -7.72 -14.39 -2.43
CA CYS A 40 -8.59 -15.48 -2.00
C CYS A 40 -10.08 -15.12 -2.14
N ASN A 41 -10.43 -13.85 -1.91
CA ASN A 41 -11.79 -13.34 -2.08
C ASN A 41 -11.79 -11.97 -2.78
N PRO A 42 -11.71 -11.93 -4.12
CA PRO A 42 -11.65 -10.67 -4.88
C PRO A 42 -12.84 -9.73 -4.62
N GLN A 43 -14.03 -10.29 -4.35
CA GLN A 43 -15.25 -9.52 -4.16
C GLN A 43 -15.16 -8.53 -2.99
N ILE A 44 -14.50 -8.92 -1.89
CA ILE A 44 -14.32 -8.03 -0.72
C ILE A 44 -13.49 -6.79 -1.10
N TYR A 45 -12.48 -6.97 -1.94
CA TYR A 45 -11.61 -5.87 -2.37
C TYR A 45 -12.31 -4.95 -3.38
N VAL A 46 -13.15 -5.53 -4.25
CA VAL A 46 -14.04 -4.75 -5.13
C VAL A 46 -15.00 -3.90 -4.28
N GLU A 47 -15.62 -4.49 -3.27
CA GLU A 47 -16.52 -3.77 -2.34
C GLU A 47 -15.80 -2.63 -1.61
N MET A 48 -14.58 -2.88 -1.14
CA MET A 48 -13.72 -1.83 -0.57
C MET A 48 -13.44 -0.72 -1.58
N ALA A 49 -13.16 -1.05 -2.84
CA ALA A 49 -12.93 -0.05 -3.89
C ALA A 49 -14.19 0.79 -4.17
N GLN A 50 -15.39 0.18 -4.15
CA GLN A 50 -16.66 0.89 -4.31
C GLN A 50 -16.92 1.86 -3.17
N LEU A 51 -16.64 1.45 -1.93
CA LEU A 51 -16.76 2.30 -0.74
C LEU A 51 -15.73 3.44 -0.77
N PHE A 52 -14.47 3.14 -1.10
CA PHE A 52 -13.38 4.11 -1.15
C PHE A 52 -13.67 5.23 -2.17
N LEU A 53 -14.08 4.84 -3.39
CA LEU A 53 -14.40 5.81 -4.43
C LEU A 53 -15.60 6.68 -4.04
N TYR A 54 -16.67 6.07 -3.51
CA TYR A 54 -17.84 6.81 -3.06
C TYR A 54 -17.49 7.84 -1.99
N LYS A 55 -16.74 7.44 -0.96
CA LYS A 55 -16.40 8.34 0.15
C LYS A 55 -15.66 9.58 -0.32
N LEU A 56 -14.73 9.45 -1.26
CA LEU A 56 -13.97 10.57 -1.79
C LEU A 56 -14.74 11.39 -2.85
N GLU A 57 -15.52 10.75 -3.72
CA GLU A 57 -16.36 11.47 -4.71
C GLU A 57 -17.53 12.22 -4.08
N GLN A 58 -18.10 11.70 -2.99
CA GLN A 58 -19.26 12.29 -2.32
C GLN A 58 -18.90 13.07 -1.07
N GLY A 59 -17.60 13.16 -0.72
CA GLY A 59 -17.14 13.78 0.53
C GLY A 59 -17.88 13.20 1.74
N ASP A 60 -18.11 11.89 1.74
CA ASP A 60 -18.69 11.13 2.83
C ASP A 60 -17.57 10.70 3.77
N VAL A 61 -17.03 11.72 4.46
CA VAL A 61 -15.90 11.62 5.37
C VAL A 61 -16.16 12.46 6.61
N ASP A 62 -15.53 12.08 7.73
CA ASP A 62 -15.74 12.73 9.03
C ASP A 62 -15.49 14.24 8.98
N LEU A 63 -14.60 14.72 8.10
CA LEU A 63 -14.31 16.14 7.93
C LEU A 63 -15.59 16.99 7.75
N PHE A 64 -16.51 16.58 6.87
CA PHE A 64 -17.72 17.37 6.60
C PHE A 64 -18.86 17.06 7.57
N ASN A 65 -18.86 15.88 8.19
CA ASN A 65 -19.83 15.49 9.20
C ASN A 65 -19.57 16.20 10.53
N GLU A 66 -18.31 16.32 10.92
CA GLU A 66 -17.86 16.91 12.18
C GLU A 66 -17.60 18.42 12.07
N ARG A 67 -17.39 18.95 10.86
CA ARG A 67 -17.15 20.39 10.62
C ARG A 67 -18.10 20.97 9.59
N PRO A 68 -19.40 21.17 9.93
CA PRO A 68 -20.41 21.68 9.01
C PRO A 68 -20.04 23.04 8.39
N GLU A 69 -19.24 23.86 9.07
CA GLU A 69 -18.74 25.14 8.56
C GLU A 69 -17.90 24.99 7.29
N LEU A 70 -17.28 23.82 7.06
CA LEU A 70 -16.48 23.52 5.87
C LEU A 70 -17.32 22.98 4.69
N THR A 71 -18.63 22.84 4.83
CA THR A 71 -19.52 22.28 3.78
C THR A 71 -19.37 23.00 2.44
N HIS A 72 -19.11 24.30 2.46
CA HIS A 72 -18.89 25.10 1.25
C HIS A 72 -17.64 24.66 0.44
N LEU A 73 -16.68 23.97 1.06
CA LEU A 73 -15.48 23.42 0.41
C LEU A 73 -15.69 22.00 -0.13
N LYS A 74 -16.80 21.34 0.24
CA LYS A 74 -17.10 19.96 -0.15
C LYS A 74 -17.05 19.73 -1.67
N PRO A 75 -17.59 20.62 -2.53
CA PRO A 75 -17.48 20.42 -3.99
C PRO A 75 -16.03 20.35 -4.49
N SER A 76 -15.15 21.24 -4.00
CA SER A 76 -13.73 21.23 -4.39
C SER A 76 -12.99 20.01 -3.85
N PHE A 77 -13.32 19.57 -2.64
CA PHE A 77 -12.82 18.31 -2.09
C PHE A 77 -13.23 17.13 -2.96
N CYS A 78 -14.52 16.99 -3.26
CA CYS A 78 -15.08 15.92 -4.08
C CYS A 78 -14.43 15.84 -5.46
N GLN A 79 -14.20 17.00 -6.09
CA GLN A 79 -13.55 17.05 -7.40
C GLN A 79 -12.10 16.57 -7.34
N LEU A 80 -11.30 17.10 -6.41
CA LEU A 80 -9.88 16.74 -6.29
C LEU A 80 -9.70 15.30 -5.82
N PHE A 81 -10.32 14.94 -4.70
CA PHE A 81 -10.13 13.63 -4.08
C PHE A 81 -10.87 12.52 -4.84
N GLY A 82 -11.96 12.81 -5.54
CA GLY A 82 -12.58 11.87 -6.48
C GLY A 82 -11.61 11.48 -7.60
N GLN A 83 -10.88 12.44 -8.17
CA GLN A 83 -9.84 12.13 -9.16
C GLN A 83 -8.70 11.31 -8.55
N LEU A 84 -8.16 11.74 -7.40
CA LEU A 84 -7.07 11.02 -6.73
C LEU A 84 -7.48 9.61 -6.31
N ALA A 85 -8.76 9.39 -5.95
CA ALA A 85 -9.31 8.08 -5.64
C ALA A 85 -9.31 7.17 -6.87
N ARG A 86 -9.72 7.69 -8.04
CA ARG A 86 -9.70 6.93 -9.30
C ARG A 86 -8.28 6.51 -9.68
N GLU A 87 -7.31 7.42 -9.62
CA GLU A 87 -5.89 7.11 -9.86
C GLU A 87 -5.36 6.05 -8.90
N THR A 88 -5.71 6.17 -7.62
CA THR A 88 -5.32 5.21 -6.57
C THR A 88 -5.86 3.81 -6.89
N LEU A 89 -7.15 3.72 -7.19
CA LEU A 89 -7.79 2.46 -7.51
C LEU A 89 -7.24 1.88 -8.83
N GLU A 90 -7.04 2.69 -9.86
CA GLU A 90 -6.44 2.23 -11.11
C GLU A 90 -5.06 1.61 -10.86
N PHE A 91 -4.19 2.31 -10.12
CA PHE A 91 -2.88 1.78 -9.75
C PHE A 91 -2.98 0.45 -8.99
N TYR A 92 -3.71 0.41 -7.88
CA TYR A 92 -3.74 -0.79 -7.03
C TYR A 92 -4.50 -1.95 -7.66
N GLY A 93 -5.49 -1.68 -8.53
CA GLY A 93 -6.15 -2.73 -9.31
C GLY A 93 -5.15 -3.47 -10.19
N HIS A 94 -4.22 -2.75 -10.83
CA HIS A 94 -3.12 -3.37 -11.56
C HIS A 94 -2.13 -4.06 -10.61
N ASP A 95 -1.75 -3.41 -9.52
CA ASP A 95 -0.77 -3.91 -8.55
C ASP A 95 -1.17 -5.25 -7.90
N PHE A 96 -2.47 -5.60 -7.87
CA PHE A 96 -2.96 -6.91 -7.41
C PHE A 96 -2.87 -8.03 -8.46
N MET A 97 -2.56 -7.73 -9.73
CA MET A 97 -2.40 -8.75 -10.77
C MET A 97 -1.14 -9.58 -10.53
N THR A 98 -1.23 -10.91 -10.70
CA THR A 98 -0.16 -11.83 -10.29
C THR A 98 1.19 -11.58 -10.96
N HIS A 99 1.23 -10.96 -12.13
CA HIS A 99 2.46 -10.69 -12.88
C HIS A 99 3.24 -9.45 -12.38
N HIS A 100 2.65 -8.64 -11.49
CA HIS A 100 3.36 -7.54 -10.85
C HIS A 100 4.17 -7.99 -9.62
N TYR A 101 3.94 -9.20 -9.11
CA TYR A 101 4.62 -9.70 -7.91
C TYR A 101 6.06 -10.12 -8.23
N PRO A 102 7.01 -9.89 -7.31
CA PRO A 102 8.39 -10.30 -7.51
C PRO A 102 8.52 -11.82 -7.60
N ASN A 103 9.44 -12.29 -8.45
CA ASN A 103 9.82 -13.69 -8.48
C ASN A 103 10.96 -13.93 -7.47
N PHE A 104 10.59 -14.25 -6.23
CA PHE A 104 11.57 -14.47 -5.15
C PHE A 104 12.56 -15.60 -5.45
N ALA A 105 12.17 -16.63 -6.20
CA ALA A 105 13.07 -17.72 -6.56
C ALA A 105 14.16 -17.24 -7.52
N GLU A 106 13.81 -16.46 -8.53
CA GLU A 106 14.79 -15.86 -9.45
C GLU A 106 15.69 -14.86 -8.73
N ILE A 107 15.12 -14.00 -7.88
CA ILE A 107 15.88 -13.01 -7.10
C ILE A 107 16.90 -13.71 -6.18
N LEU A 108 16.48 -14.75 -5.45
CA LEU A 108 17.39 -15.50 -4.58
C LEU A 108 18.48 -16.20 -5.37
N GLN A 109 18.13 -16.84 -6.48
CA GLN A 109 19.11 -17.52 -7.34
C GLN A 109 20.15 -16.54 -7.90
N GLU A 110 19.72 -15.35 -8.31
CA GLU A 110 20.60 -14.29 -8.80
C GLU A 110 21.55 -13.81 -7.71
N LEU A 111 21.03 -13.48 -6.52
CA LEU A 111 21.85 -13.01 -5.39
C LEU A 111 22.84 -14.07 -4.90
N GLU A 112 22.42 -15.33 -4.84
CA GLU A 112 23.29 -16.45 -4.46
C GLU A 112 24.43 -16.67 -5.48
N SER A 113 24.22 -16.32 -6.75
CA SER A 113 25.25 -16.41 -7.79
C SER A 113 26.39 -15.40 -7.63
N TYR A 114 26.15 -14.28 -6.93
CA TYR A 114 27.15 -13.25 -6.69
C TYR A 114 28.11 -13.57 -5.52
N GLY A 115 27.83 -14.62 -4.75
CA GLY A 115 28.73 -15.11 -3.70
C GLY A 115 28.59 -14.40 -2.35
N SER A 116 29.62 -14.49 -1.51
CA SER A 116 29.56 -14.09 -0.09
C SER A 116 29.33 -12.60 0.16
N ASP A 117 29.60 -11.75 -0.82
CA ASP A 117 29.52 -10.30 -0.67
C ASP A 117 28.06 -9.80 -0.62
N TYR A 118 27.10 -10.65 -0.98
CA TYR A 118 25.66 -10.35 -0.99
C TYR A 118 24.90 -10.96 0.19
N ALA A 119 25.61 -11.26 1.29
CA ALA A 119 25.02 -11.97 2.43
C ALA A 119 23.84 -11.22 3.07
N ASP A 120 23.84 -9.88 3.03
CA ASP A 120 22.76 -9.07 3.60
C ASP A 120 21.59 -8.91 2.63
N GLU A 121 21.85 -8.79 1.33
CA GLU A 121 20.84 -8.79 0.26
C GLU A 121 20.08 -10.11 0.23
N ILE A 122 20.78 -11.24 0.41
CA ILE A 122 20.16 -12.56 0.55
C ILE A 122 19.23 -12.61 1.77
N LYS A 123 19.60 -11.97 2.89
CA LYS A 123 18.71 -11.87 4.07
C LYS A 123 17.47 -11.03 3.75
N VAL A 124 17.62 -9.90 3.07
CA VAL A 124 16.48 -9.07 2.64
C VAL A 124 15.55 -9.84 1.71
N ALA A 125 16.09 -10.56 0.73
CA ALA A 125 15.28 -11.38 -0.17
C ALA A 125 14.52 -12.49 0.57
N LYS A 126 15.14 -13.11 1.58
CA LYS A 126 14.49 -14.11 2.46
C LYS A 126 13.40 -13.50 3.35
N ILE A 127 13.59 -12.28 3.84
CA ILE A 127 12.52 -11.52 4.53
C ILE A 127 11.34 -11.32 3.59
N GLY A 128 11.59 -10.87 2.36
CA GLY A 128 10.56 -10.69 1.34
C GLY A 128 9.80 -11.98 1.04
N LEU A 129 10.50 -13.12 0.93
CA LEU A 129 9.89 -14.43 0.74
C LEU A 129 9.02 -14.84 1.94
N GLU A 130 9.51 -14.71 3.18
CA GLU A 130 8.71 -15.03 4.37
C GLU A 130 7.49 -14.11 4.53
N LEU A 131 7.60 -12.84 4.11
CA LEU A 131 6.45 -11.94 4.03
C LEU A 131 5.43 -12.44 3.01
N PHE A 132 5.87 -12.94 1.86
CA PHE A 132 4.98 -13.52 0.85
C PHE A 132 4.36 -14.84 1.32
N ASP A 133 5.10 -15.67 2.06
CA ASP A 133 4.54 -16.89 2.66
C ASP A 133 3.44 -16.55 3.71
N GLU A 134 3.62 -15.46 4.45
CA GLU A 134 2.65 -15.00 5.46
C GLU A 134 1.39 -14.36 4.84
N PHE A 135 1.58 -13.52 3.82
CA PHE A 135 0.52 -12.65 3.30
C PHE A 135 0.00 -13.06 1.93
N GLY A 136 0.81 -13.73 1.12
CA GLY A 136 0.49 -14.19 -0.22
C GLY A 136 0.03 -13.05 -1.12
N TYR A 137 -1.01 -13.30 -1.90
CA TYR A 137 -1.58 -12.29 -2.79
C TYR A 137 -2.59 -11.35 -2.10
N GLU A 138 -2.79 -11.47 -0.79
CA GLU A 138 -3.73 -10.62 -0.04
C GLU A 138 -3.21 -9.20 0.18
N LEU A 139 -1.89 -8.96 -0.02
CA LEU A 139 -1.27 -7.65 -0.07
C LEU A 139 -0.82 -7.34 -1.51
N PRO A 140 -0.88 -6.07 -1.94
CA PRO A 140 -0.57 -5.70 -3.32
C PRO A 140 0.94 -5.83 -3.61
N ALA A 141 1.33 -5.99 -4.88
CA ALA A 141 2.72 -6.27 -5.24
C ALA A 141 3.72 -5.21 -4.73
N SER A 142 3.33 -3.94 -4.70
CA SER A 142 4.14 -2.84 -4.15
C SER A 142 4.56 -3.05 -2.69
N PHE A 143 3.78 -3.79 -1.90
CA PHE A 143 4.16 -4.16 -0.53
C PHE A 143 5.45 -4.99 -0.52
N TYR A 144 5.59 -5.93 -1.46
CA TYR A 144 6.78 -6.77 -1.54
C TYR A 144 7.96 -6.03 -2.14
N HIS A 145 7.73 -5.27 -3.21
CA HIS A 145 8.77 -4.48 -3.87
C HIS A 145 9.43 -3.48 -2.93
N VAL A 146 8.67 -2.79 -2.07
CA VAL A 146 9.28 -1.84 -1.14
C VAL A 146 10.19 -2.50 -0.09
N HIS A 147 9.89 -3.75 0.30
CA HIS A 147 10.74 -4.51 1.22
C HIS A 147 11.98 -5.10 0.53
N LEU A 148 11.93 -5.28 -0.80
CA LEU A 148 13.05 -5.72 -1.62
C LEU A 148 13.93 -4.57 -2.12
N ALA A 149 13.43 -3.33 -2.15
CA ALA A 149 14.16 -2.16 -2.63
C ALA A 149 15.62 -2.06 -2.14
N PRO A 150 15.98 -2.44 -0.89
CA PRO A 150 17.37 -2.42 -0.43
C PRO A 150 18.36 -3.26 -1.24
N ILE A 151 17.94 -4.35 -1.89
CA ILE A 151 18.87 -5.23 -2.64
C ILE A 151 19.35 -4.64 -3.96
N TYR A 152 18.66 -3.60 -4.46
CA TYR A 152 18.99 -2.92 -5.71
C TYR A 152 19.82 -1.65 -5.48
N ARG A 153 20.34 -1.48 -4.27
CA ARG A 153 21.08 -0.28 -3.83
C ARG A 153 22.55 -0.58 -3.63
N ASP A 154 23.31 0.47 -3.33
CA ASP A 154 24.74 0.37 -3.13
C ASP A 154 25.07 -0.41 -1.83
N HIS A 155 24.23 -0.25 -0.79
CA HIS A 155 24.30 -1.00 0.47
C HIS A 155 22.90 -1.19 1.11
N VAL A 156 22.66 -2.35 1.74
CA VAL A 156 21.40 -2.63 2.47
C VAL A 156 21.16 -1.70 3.65
N PHE A 157 22.21 -1.32 4.38
CA PHE A 157 22.14 -0.47 5.59
C PHE A 157 22.24 1.03 5.30
N GLU A 158 21.92 1.46 4.09
CA GLU A 158 21.96 2.88 3.74
C GLU A 158 20.99 3.68 4.63
N GLU A 159 21.52 4.48 5.56
CA GLU A 159 20.73 5.45 6.34
C GLU A 159 20.29 6.59 5.42
N ARG A 160 18.99 6.89 5.40
CA ARG A 160 18.45 7.97 4.56
C ARG A 160 17.85 9.09 5.38
N ALA A 161 18.25 10.31 5.04
CA ALA A 161 17.43 11.49 5.29
C ALA A 161 16.10 11.35 4.53
N LEU A 162 15.06 12.07 4.97
CA LEU A 162 13.64 11.98 4.58
C LEU A 162 13.34 12.27 3.08
N ARG A 163 14.09 11.72 2.11
CA ARG A 163 14.04 12.07 0.68
C ARG A 163 14.38 10.94 -0.27
N PHE A 164 13.79 11.01 -1.46
CA PHE A 164 13.92 10.04 -2.53
C PHE A 164 15.25 10.10 -3.25
N ASP A 165 15.96 8.97 -3.21
CA ASP A 165 16.91 8.60 -4.25
C ASP A 165 16.21 8.71 -5.60
N LYS A 166 16.88 9.34 -6.57
CA LYS A 166 16.33 9.51 -7.92
C LYS A 166 16.02 8.17 -8.58
N ARG A 167 16.70 7.09 -8.19
CA ARG A 167 16.43 5.71 -8.64
C ARG A 167 15.01 5.25 -8.31
N ASP A 168 14.44 5.74 -7.21
CA ASP A 168 13.15 5.28 -6.69
C ASP A 168 11.98 6.21 -7.05
N ILE A 169 12.21 7.24 -7.88
CA ILE A 169 11.23 8.33 -8.09
C ILE A 169 9.95 7.86 -8.77
N GLU A 170 10.05 6.85 -9.64
CA GLU A 170 8.91 6.29 -10.37
C GLU A 170 8.01 5.43 -9.47
N HIS A 171 8.57 4.86 -8.41
CA HIS A 171 7.86 4.02 -7.45
C HIS A 171 7.56 4.72 -6.13
N LYS A 172 7.90 6.02 -6.03
CA LYS A 172 7.79 6.82 -4.81
C LYS A 172 6.42 6.70 -4.16
N ARG A 173 5.37 7.08 -4.89
CA ARG A 173 4.01 7.21 -4.37
C ARG A 173 3.46 5.87 -3.82
N PRO A 174 3.54 4.75 -4.56
CA PRO A 174 3.07 3.47 -4.03
C PRO A 174 3.89 2.91 -2.88
N TRP A 175 5.21 3.06 -2.89
CA TRP A 175 6.07 2.55 -1.81
C TRP A 175 5.86 3.31 -0.50
N ASP A 176 5.77 4.64 -0.58
CA ASP A 176 5.45 5.49 0.58
C ASP A 176 4.10 5.11 1.18
N ALA A 177 3.09 4.90 0.34
CA ALA A 177 1.77 4.45 0.79
C ALA A 177 1.82 3.11 1.54
N MET A 178 2.60 2.13 1.05
CA MET A 178 2.79 0.84 1.73
C MET A 178 3.45 0.99 3.10
N LEU A 179 4.51 1.79 3.19
CA LEU A 179 5.24 2.01 4.42
C LEU A 179 4.41 2.78 5.44
N HIS A 180 3.62 3.77 5.00
CA HIS A 180 2.70 4.49 5.86
C HIS A 180 1.55 3.61 6.34
N ALA A 181 1.09 2.67 5.52
CA ALA A 181 0.09 1.69 5.94
C ALA A 181 0.56 0.80 7.10
N CYS A 182 1.88 0.69 7.34
CA CYS A 182 2.41 0.08 8.56
C CYS A 182 2.07 0.84 9.86
N LYS A 183 1.40 2.01 9.81
CA LYS A 183 0.70 2.57 10.97
C LYS A 183 -0.34 1.60 11.56
N VAL A 184 -0.82 0.63 10.76
CA VAL A 184 -1.53 -0.55 11.26
C VAL A 184 -0.55 -1.41 12.06
N PHE A 185 -0.50 -1.16 13.38
CA PHE A 185 0.49 -1.70 14.30
C PHE A 185 0.72 -3.21 14.18
N ALA A 186 -0.33 -4.01 14.02
CA ALA A 186 -0.21 -5.46 13.88
C ALA A 186 0.59 -5.87 12.63
N MET A 187 0.37 -5.19 11.51
CA MET A 187 1.11 -5.45 10.26
C MET A 187 2.58 -5.10 10.44
N GLN A 188 2.87 -3.93 11.02
CA GLN A 188 4.24 -3.53 11.31
C GLN A 188 4.95 -4.50 12.25
N MET A 189 4.31 -4.90 13.34
CA MET A 189 4.89 -5.87 14.28
C MET A 189 5.20 -7.21 13.61
N LYS A 190 4.35 -7.65 12.68
CA LYS A 190 4.60 -8.88 11.91
C LYS A 190 5.79 -8.74 10.97
N VAL A 191 5.89 -7.62 10.23
CA VAL A 191 7.05 -7.30 9.39
C VAL A 191 8.34 -7.29 10.22
N GLN A 192 8.33 -6.59 11.35
CA GLN A 192 9.48 -6.50 12.26
C GLN A 192 9.85 -7.86 12.84
N SER A 193 8.87 -8.69 13.20
CA SER A 193 9.12 -10.03 13.72
C SER A 193 9.85 -10.89 12.69
N ILE A 194 9.39 -10.90 11.42
CA ILE A 194 10.06 -11.62 10.33
C ILE A 194 11.46 -11.06 10.11
N ALA A 195 11.62 -9.74 9.98
CA ALA A 195 12.93 -9.11 9.80
C ALA A 195 13.92 -9.46 10.93
N SER A 196 13.43 -9.50 12.18
CA SER A 196 14.27 -9.80 13.34
C SER A 196 14.89 -11.20 13.30
N LYS A 197 14.24 -12.18 12.63
CA LYS A 197 14.79 -13.53 12.45
C LYS A 197 16.11 -13.52 11.69
N TYR A 198 16.29 -12.54 10.81
CA TYR A 198 17.47 -12.31 10.00
C TYR A 198 18.46 -11.31 10.63
N GLY A 199 18.18 -10.87 11.86
CA GLY A 199 18.99 -9.89 12.56
C GLY A 199 18.72 -8.46 12.13
N PHE A 200 17.58 -8.18 11.49
CA PHE A 200 17.22 -6.86 10.97
C PHE A 200 16.01 -6.24 11.69
N THR A 201 15.96 -4.92 11.77
CA THR A 201 14.77 -4.14 12.16
C THR A 201 14.54 -3.03 11.16
N TYR A 202 13.28 -2.78 10.82
CA TYR A 202 12.91 -1.84 9.76
C TYR A 202 12.56 -0.49 10.40
N GLN A 203 13.39 0.53 10.29
CA GLN A 203 13.00 1.87 10.71
C GLN A 203 12.23 2.55 9.59
N HIS A 204 11.08 3.15 9.91
CA HIS A 204 10.36 4.03 9.00
C HIS A 204 10.17 5.38 9.69
N GLY A 205 10.72 6.44 9.10
CA GLY A 205 10.72 7.78 9.66
C GLY A 205 9.33 8.42 9.55
N CYS A 206 8.69 8.69 10.69
CA CYS A 206 7.46 9.47 10.75
C CYS A 206 7.78 10.98 10.55
N GLY A 207 8.04 11.39 9.30
CA GLY A 207 8.51 12.74 9.00
C GLY A 207 8.39 13.20 7.54
N CYS A 208 7.39 12.71 6.80
CA CYS A 208 6.99 13.18 5.45
C CYS A 208 8.00 12.95 4.30
N ASN A 209 7.55 12.21 3.25
CA ASN A 209 8.26 11.77 2.02
C ASN A 209 9.38 10.74 2.24
N SER A 210 9.11 9.54 2.73
CA SER A 210 10.23 8.68 3.18
C SER A 210 9.95 7.18 3.19
N HIS A 211 10.61 6.49 2.26
CA HIS A 211 11.28 5.18 2.31
C HIS A 211 11.18 4.31 3.58
N LEU A 212 11.52 3.03 3.39
CA LEU A 212 12.16 2.27 4.46
C LEU A 212 13.40 3.08 4.88
N SER A 213 13.32 3.71 6.04
CA SER A 213 14.24 4.76 6.49
C SER A 213 15.60 4.20 6.88
N ALA A 214 15.61 2.99 7.42
CA ALA A 214 16.78 2.17 7.61
C ALA A 214 16.36 0.70 7.77
N ILE A 215 17.24 -0.22 7.39
CA ILE A 215 17.29 -1.54 8.02
C ILE A 215 18.44 -1.45 9.01
N ASP A 216 18.22 -1.80 10.27
CA ASP A 216 19.25 -1.82 11.31
C ASP A 216 19.52 -3.23 11.79
N LEU A 217 20.67 -3.42 12.45
CA LEU A 217 20.93 -4.63 13.22
C LEU A 217 19.99 -4.71 14.42
N SER A 218 19.21 -5.78 14.46
CA SER A 218 18.39 -6.10 15.62
C SER A 218 19.25 -6.55 16.80
N GLN A 219 18.91 -6.08 18.01
CA GLN A 219 19.53 -6.55 19.26
C GLN A 219 18.97 -7.91 19.74
N GLY A 220 17.99 -8.47 19.03
CA GLY A 220 17.38 -9.75 19.37
C GLY A 220 16.28 -10.18 18.40
N LYS A 221 15.86 -11.44 18.46
CA LYS A 221 14.73 -11.95 17.67
C LYS A 221 13.47 -11.86 18.52
N PHE A 222 12.32 -11.59 17.89
CA PHE A 222 11.03 -11.71 18.56
C PHE A 222 9.99 -12.30 17.62
N GLU A 223 9.00 -12.97 18.21
CA GLU A 223 7.90 -13.59 17.48
C GLU A 223 6.62 -12.78 17.68
N TYR A 224 5.95 -12.48 16.58
CA TYR A 224 4.64 -11.86 16.57
C TYR A 224 3.74 -12.63 15.60
N GLU A 225 2.60 -13.06 16.10
CA GLU A 225 1.58 -13.75 15.30
C GLU A 225 0.34 -12.87 15.16
N LEU A 226 -0.19 -12.81 13.94
CA LEU A 226 -1.49 -12.21 13.70
C LEU A 226 -2.54 -13.21 14.19
N SER A 227 -3.36 -12.80 15.17
CA SER A 227 -4.54 -13.58 15.55
C SER A 227 -5.41 -13.86 14.32
N PRO A 228 -5.74 -15.14 14.03
CA PRO A 228 -6.53 -15.52 12.85
C PRO A 228 -7.87 -14.78 12.77
N GLU A 229 -8.50 -14.51 13.91
CA GLU A 229 -9.79 -13.82 14.01
C GLU A 229 -9.74 -12.35 13.59
N LYS A 230 -8.52 -11.78 13.51
CA LYS A 230 -8.30 -10.37 13.23
C LYS A 230 -7.44 -10.14 11.98
N ARG A 231 -6.83 -11.20 11.42
CA ARG A 231 -5.95 -11.15 10.24
C ARG A 231 -6.56 -10.35 9.09
N ASP A 232 -7.75 -10.74 8.65
CA ASP A 232 -8.46 -10.09 7.55
C ASP A 232 -8.72 -8.61 7.83
N ARG A 233 -9.08 -8.27 9.08
CA ARG A 233 -9.32 -6.89 9.48
C ARG A 233 -8.06 -6.06 9.35
N TRP A 234 -6.92 -6.56 9.82
CA TRP A 234 -5.66 -5.83 9.74
C TRP A 234 -5.19 -5.66 8.30
N ILE A 235 -5.35 -6.67 7.44
CA ILE A 235 -5.03 -6.57 6.01
C ILE A 235 -5.93 -5.56 5.32
N ARG A 236 -7.24 -5.60 5.56
CA ARG A 236 -8.18 -4.63 4.98
C ARG A 236 -7.90 -3.22 5.48
N SER A 237 -7.61 -3.06 6.77
CA SER A 237 -7.19 -1.76 7.34
C SER A 237 -5.89 -1.28 6.71
N PHE A 238 -4.91 -2.15 6.51
CA PHE A 238 -3.64 -1.81 5.87
C PHE A 238 -3.85 -1.32 4.44
N ILE A 239 -4.62 -2.06 3.63
CA ILE A 239 -4.90 -1.69 2.25
C ILE A 239 -5.71 -0.40 2.17
N TRP A 240 -6.70 -0.23 3.06
CA TRP A 240 -7.46 1.00 3.16
C TRP A 240 -6.55 2.20 3.49
N THR A 241 -5.65 2.04 4.47
CA THR A 241 -4.67 3.08 4.82
C THR A 241 -3.72 3.35 3.66
N ALA A 242 -3.24 2.32 2.96
CA ALA A 242 -2.40 2.49 1.78
C ALA A 242 -3.10 3.28 0.67
N TRP A 243 -4.34 2.95 0.34
CA TRP A 243 -5.11 3.69 -0.66
C TRP A 243 -5.30 5.16 -0.25
N TYR A 244 -5.61 5.40 1.01
CA TYR A 244 -5.72 6.74 1.54
C TYR A 244 -4.38 7.49 1.45
N GLU A 245 -3.29 6.91 1.93
CA GLU A 245 -1.97 7.53 1.86
C GLU A 245 -1.57 7.81 0.41
N TYR A 246 -1.78 6.87 -0.52
CA TYR A 246 -1.52 7.07 -1.94
C TYR A 246 -2.31 8.25 -2.52
N ALA A 247 -3.61 8.35 -2.23
CA ALA A 247 -4.44 9.47 -2.67
C ALA A 247 -3.91 10.80 -2.12
N PHE A 248 -3.52 10.85 -0.85
CA PHE A 248 -3.12 12.07 -0.14
C PHE A 248 -1.63 12.42 -0.33
N PHE A 249 -0.77 11.53 -0.79
CA PHE A 249 0.64 11.84 -0.97
C PHE A 249 0.92 12.93 -2.02
N ALA A 250 0.00 13.10 -2.97
CA ALA A 250 0.09 14.16 -3.98
C ALA A 250 0.08 15.58 -3.38
N ILE A 251 -0.34 15.75 -2.12
CA ILE A 251 -0.44 17.04 -1.45
C ILE A 251 0.64 17.28 -0.38
N VAL A 252 1.62 16.38 -0.23
CA VAL A 252 2.70 16.56 0.76
C VAL A 252 3.64 17.68 0.30
N PRO A 253 3.84 18.73 1.13
CA PRO A 253 4.67 19.87 0.77
C PRO A 253 6.14 19.44 0.60
N ASN A 254 6.75 19.87 -0.51
CA ASN A 254 8.18 19.72 -0.73
C ASN A 254 8.88 21.01 -0.29
N THR A 255 9.58 20.97 0.84
CA THR A 255 10.30 22.13 1.38
C THR A 255 11.77 22.09 0.96
N SER A 256 12.15 22.95 0.01
CA SER A 256 13.53 23.08 -0.48
C SER A 256 14.55 23.51 0.58
N TYR A 257 14.10 24.07 1.71
CA TYR A 257 14.97 24.44 2.83
C TYR A 257 15.59 23.24 3.55
N LEU A 258 14.95 22.07 3.49
CA LEU A 258 15.45 20.86 4.15
C LEU A 258 16.43 20.07 3.25
N VAL A 259 16.96 20.68 2.16
CA VAL A 259 17.93 20.10 1.19
C VAL A 259 19.35 20.37 1.65
#